data_AF-A0A804HIZ6-F1
#
_entry.id   AF-A0A804HIZ6-F1
#
_cell.length_a   1.000
_cell.length_b   1.000
_cell.length_c   1.000
_cell.angle_alpha   90.00
_cell.angle_beta   90.00
_cell.angle_gamma   90.00
#
_symmetry.space_group_name_H-M   'P 1'
#
loop_
_entity.id
_entity.type
_entity.pdbx_description
1 polymer ?
#
loop_
_entity_poly.entity_id
_entity_poly.type
_entity_poly.pdbx_seq_one_letter_code
_entity_poly.pdbx_strand_id
1 'polypeptide(L)'
;MMAQSNMFTVADVLSQDELRKKLYQTFKDRGILDTLKTQLRNQLIHELMHPVLSGELQPRSISVEGSSLLIGASNSLVADHLQRCGYEYSLSVFFPESGLAKEKVFTMQDLLQLIKINPTSSLYKSLVSGSDKENQKGFLMHFLKELAEYHQAKESCNMETQTSSTFNRDSLAEKLQLIDDQFADAYPQRIKFESLEIKLNEYKREIEEQLRAEMCQKLKFFKDTEIAKIKMEAKKKYEKELTMFQNDFEKACQAKSEALVLREKSTLERIHKHQEIETKEIYAQRQLLLKDMDLLRGREAELKQRVEAFEFLN
;
A
#
# COMPACT_ATOMS: atom_id res chain seq x y z
N MET A 1 34.37 30.79 50.03
CA MET A 1 34.89 30.19 48.78
C MET A 1 34.10 28.90 48.58
N MET A 2 32.98 28.93 47.83
CA MET A 2 32.90 28.57 46.39
C MET A 2 33.53 27.17 46.17
N ALA A 3 32.78 26.10 45.88
CA ALA A 3 31.91 25.99 44.72
C ALA A 3 30.72 25.02 44.94
N GLN A 4 29.55 25.48 44.50
CA GLN A 4 28.40 24.67 44.16
C GLN A 4 28.68 23.94 42.84
N SER A 5 28.59 22.62 42.82
CA SER A 5 28.52 21.84 41.58
C SER A 5 27.05 21.62 41.20
N ASN A 6 26.50 22.57 40.46
CA ASN A 6 25.33 22.36 39.61
C ASN A 6 25.65 21.25 38.59
N MET A 7 25.10 20.04 38.79
CA MET A 7 24.99 19.03 37.74
C MET A 7 23.60 19.13 37.10
N PHE A 8 23.46 20.13 36.23
CA PHE A 8 22.40 20.13 35.23
C PHE A 8 22.87 19.38 33.98
N THR A 9 21.93 18.63 33.42
CA THR A 9 21.86 18.14 32.02
C THR A 9 22.89 17.11 31.57
N VAL A 10 22.57 15.83 31.83
CA VAL A 10 22.58 14.86 30.73
C VAL A 10 21.14 14.70 30.31
N ALA A 11 20.75 15.39 29.24
CA ALA A 11 19.49 15.11 28.57
C ALA A 11 19.55 13.64 28.15
N ASP A 12 18.73 12.81 28.82
CA ASP A 12 18.49 11.42 28.49
C ASP A 12 18.13 11.37 26.99
N VAL A 13 19.08 10.97 26.15
CA VAL A 13 18.86 10.80 24.72
C VAL A 13 18.00 9.55 24.59
N LEU A 14 16.71 9.73 24.85
CA LEU A 14 15.71 8.69 24.71
C LEU A 14 15.83 8.13 23.30
N SER A 15 15.99 6.81 23.21
CA SER A 15 15.97 6.16 21.91
C SER A 15 14.62 6.44 21.23
N GLN A 16 14.61 6.49 19.90
CA GLN A 16 13.40 6.80 19.12
C GLN A 16 12.21 5.90 19.52
N ASP A 17 12.49 4.65 19.89
CA ASP A 17 11.49 3.69 20.31
C ASP A 17 10.97 3.92 21.73
N GLU A 18 11.79 4.41 22.65
CA GLU A 18 11.35 4.81 23.99
C GLU A 18 10.50 6.07 23.95
N LEU A 19 10.85 7.04 23.10
CA LEU A 19 10.05 8.22 22.87
C LEU A 19 8.67 7.85 22.29
N ARG A 20 8.64 6.95 21.29
CA ARG A 20 7.38 6.41 20.73
C ARG A 20 6.52 5.71 21.78
N LYS A 21 7.12 4.86 22.61
CA LYS A 21 6.41 4.14 23.68
C LYS A 21 5.85 5.11 24.72
N LYS A 22 6.63 6.12 25.14
CA LYS A 22 6.17 7.16 26.07
C LYS A 22 5.04 8.00 25.48
N LEU A 23 5.14 8.43 24.22
CA LEU A 23 4.08 9.16 23.52
C LEU A 23 2.78 8.33 23.44
N TYR A 24 2.87 7.08 22.99
CA TYR A 24 1.72 6.18 22.93
C TYR A 24 1.05 6.00 24.30
N GLN A 25 1.86 5.80 25.35
CA GLN A 25 1.35 5.66 26.71
C GLN A 25 0.69 6.95 27.20
N THR A 26 1.31 8.12 26.97
CA THR A 26 0.72 9.41 27.37
C THR A 26 -0.60 9.72 26.64
N PHE A 27 -0.74 9.36 25.37
CA PHE A 27 -2.00 9.52 24.64
C PHE A 27 -3.07 8.53 25.09
N LYS A 28 -2.67 7.33 25.48
CA LYS A 28 -3.56 6.32 26.07
C LYS A 28 -4.07 6.76 27.44
N ASP A 29 -3.18 7.21 28.33
CA ASP A 29 -3.53 7.63 29.70
C ASP A 29 -4.39 8.89 29.72
N ARG A 30 -4.23 9.78 28.73
CA ARG A 30 -5.07 10.98 28.55
C ARG A 30 -6.38 10.71 27.82
N GLY A 31 -6.63 9.49 27.33
CA GLY A 31 -7.84 9.13 26.58
C GLY A 31 -7.97 9.76 25.19
N ILE A 32 -6.91 10.38 24.66
CA ILE A 32 -6.91 11.09 23.36
C ILE A 32 -6.59 10.13 22.21
N LEU A 33 -6.12 8.92 22.52
CA LEU A 33 -5.64 7.95 21.53
C LEU A 33 -6.70 7.61 20.47
N ASP A 34 -7.95 7.42 20.87
CA ASP A 34 -9.00 7.03 19.93
C ASP A 34 -9.48 8.21 19.09
N THR A 35 -9.49 9.43 19.64
CA THR A 35 -9.73 10.67 18.90
C THR A 35 -8.63 10.89 17.85
N LEU A 36 -7.37 10.68 18.22
CA LEU A 36 -6.22 10.83 17.33
C LEU A 36 -6.23 9.78 16.21
N LYS A 37 -6.56 8.51 16.53
CA LYS A 37 -6.74 7.45 15.52
C LYS A 37 -7.86 7.80 14.54
N THR A 38 -8.97 8.34 15.04
CA THR A 38 -10.11 8.75 14.21
C THR A 38 -9.72 9.91 13.31
N GLN A 39 -9.01 10.92 13.83
CA GLN A 39 -8.52 12.05 13.05
C GLN A 39 -7.51 11.63 11.98
N LEU A 40 -6.53 10.78 12.33
CA LEU A 40 -5.55 10.25 11.38
C LEU A 40 -6.23 9.39 10.30
N ARG A 41 -7.22 8.58 10.68
CA ARG A 41 -7.99 7.79 9.71
C ARG A 41 -8.79 8.69 8.78
N ASN A 42 -9.43 9.74 9.29
CA ASN A 42 -10.17 10.69 8.47
C ASN A 42 -9.24 11.48 7.54
N GLN A 43 -8.06 11.89 8.01
CA GLN A 43 -7.04 12.51 7.16
C GLN A 43 -6.52 11.56 6.09
N LEU A 44 -6.23 10.30 6.44
CA LEU A 44 -5.77 9.31 5.48
C LEU A 44 -6.84 8.99 4.44
N ILE A 45 -8.11 8.85 4.87
CA ILE A 45 -9.24 8.69 3.95
C ILE A 45 -9.34 9.91 3.04
N HIS A 46 -9.24 11.13 3.57
CA HIS A 46 -9.28 12.36 2.76
C HIS A 46 -8.11 12.44 1.76
N GLU A 47 -6.90 12.06 2.16
CA GLU A 47 -5.72 12.01 1.27
C GLU A 47 -5.80 10.88 0.24
N LEU A 48 -6.38 9.73 0.59
CA LEU A 48 -6.58 8.61 -0.34
C LEU A 48 -7.78 8.83 -1.28
N MET A 49 -8.80 9.58 -0.83
CA MET A 49 -9.97 9.95 -1.62
C MET A 49 -9.70 11.13 -2.55
N HIS A 50 -8.69 11.96 -2.27
CA HIS A 50 -8.13 12.87 -3.26
C HIS A 50 -7.15 12.09 -4.15
N PRO A 51 -7.51 11.76 -5.40
CA PRO A 51 -6.59 11.08 -6.29
C PRO A 51 -5.48 12.07 -6.59
N VAL A 52 -4.28 11.77 -6.10
CA VAL A 52 -3.03 12.30 -6.64
C VAL A 52 -3.09 12.02 -8.14
N LEU A 53 -3.34 13.08 -8.91
CA LEU A 53 -3.46 13.15 -10.37
C LEU A 53 -4.83 12.73 -10.94
N SER A 54 -5.66 13.75 -11.22
CA SER A 54 -6.70 13.78 -12.27
C SER A 54 -7.33 12.45 -12.68
N GLY A 55 -8.42 12.09 -12.01
CA GLY A 55 -9.32 11.04 -12.44
C GLY A 55 -10.55 11.05 -11.56
N GLU A 56 -11.64 11.64 -12.04
CA GLU A 56 -12.94 11.64 -11.37
C GLU A 56 -13.37 10.20 -11.08
N LEU A 57 -13.24 9.77 -9.82
CA LEU A 57 -14.07 8.69 -9.28
C LEU A 57 -15.35 9.32 -8.75
N GLN A 58 -16.13 9.90 -9.67
CA GLN A 58 -17.56 10.04 -9.43
C GLN A 58 -18.11 8.62 -9.25
N PRO A 59 -18.80 8.31 -8.13
CA PRO A 59 -19.56 7.09 -8.02
C PRO A 59 -20.46 7.03 -9.25
N ARG A 60 -20.38 5.92 -10.00
CA ARG A 60 -21.10 5.66 -11.25
C ARG A 60 -22.57 6.08 -11.12
N SER A 61 -22.87 7.33 -11.48
CA SER A 61 -24.20 7.89 -11.39
C SER A 61 -25.00 7.26 -12.50
N ILE A 62 -26.02 6.48 -12.14
CA ILE A 62 -27.10 6.14 -13.06
C ILE A 62 -27.76 7.48 -13.39
N SER A 63 -27.41 8.04 -14.55
CA SER A 63 -27.96 9.32 -15.01
C SER A 63 -29.44 9.13 -15.35
N VAL A 64 -30.29 9.40 -14.37
CA VAL A 64 -31.67 9.79 -14.56
C VAL A 64 -31.80 11.07 -13.73
N GLU A 65 -31.96 12.22 -14.37
CA GLU A 65 -31.97 13.56 -13.73
C GLU A 65 -32.90 13.65 -12.47
N GLY A 66 -33.98 12.86 -12.43
CA GLY A 66 -34.89 12.76 -11.27
C GLY A 66 -34.45 11.78 -10.17
N SER A 67 -33.53 10.86 -10.46
CA SER A 67 -32.99 9.90 -9.51
C SER A 67 -31.96 10.51 -8.56
N SER A 68 -31.21 11.54 -8.98
CA SER A 68 -30.19 12.18 -8.14
C SER A 68 -30.79 12.81 -6.87
N LEU A 69 -31.92 13.51 -7.00
CA LEU A 69 -32.63 14.10 -5.85
C LEU A 69 -33.25 13.02 -4.95
N LEU A 70 -33.84 11.97 -5.54
CA LEU A 70 -34.42 10.85 -4.79
C LEU A 70 -33.36 10.04 -4.04
N ILE A 71 -32.18 9.86 -4.64
CA ILE A 71 -31.01 9.23 -4.01
C ILE A 71 -30.51 10.12 -2.86
N GLY A 72 -30.39 11.43 -3.08
CA GLY A 72 -30.03 12.38 -2.03
C GLY A 72 -31.01 12.39 -0.86
N ALA A 73 -32.31 12.34 -1.14
CA ALA A 73 -33.35 12.21 -0.11
C ALA A 73 -33.27 10.88 0.62
N SER A 74 -33.09 9.77 -0.10
CA SER A 74 -32.93 8.43 0.50
C SER A 74 -31.72 8.39 1.43
N ASN A 75 -30.59 8.93 0.98
CA ASN A 75 -29.39 9.00 1.80
C ASN A 75 -29.60 9.93 3.02
N SER A 76 -30.36 11.01 2.87
CA SER A 76 -30.70 11.92 3.98
C SER A 76 -31.59 11.25 5.04
N LEU A 77 -32.53 10.39 4.62
CA LEU A 77 -33.35 9.57 5.54
C LEU A 77 -32.48 8.64 6.39
N VAL A 78 -31.51 7.99 5.75
CA VAL A 78 -30.56 7.09 6.41
C VAL A 78 -29.65 7.88 7.35
N ALA A 79 -29.11 9.02 6.90
CA ALA A 79 -28.26 9.88 7.71
C ALA A 79 -28.99 10.40 8.98
N ASP A 80 -30.23 10.87 8.85
CA ASP A 80 -31.06 11.31 10.00
C ASP A 80 -31.29 10.16 10.99
N HIS A 81 -31.57 8.95 10.49
CA HIS A 81 -31.74 7.78 11.33
C HIS A 81 -30.44 7.38 12.05
N LEU A 82 -29.31 7.32 11.34
CA LEU A 82 -28.00 7.00 11.91
C LEU A 82 -27.61 8.02 13.00
N GLN A 83 -27.89 9.30 12.76
CA GLN A 83 -27.64 10.37 13.72
C GLN A 83 -28.53 10.25 14.96
N ARG A 84 -29.85 10.08 14.80
CA ARG A 84 -30.78 9.97 15.95
C ARG A 84 -30.56 8.69 16.78
N CYS A 85 -30.10 7.61 16.16
CA CYS A 85 -29.76 6.37 16.85
C CYS A 85 -28.34 6.36 17.46
N GLY A 86 -27.55 7.42 17.30
CA GLY A 86 -26.21 7.54 17.89
C GLY A 86 -25.15 6.64 17.24
N TYR A 87 -25.34 6.27 15.97
CA TYR A 87 -24.36 5.46 15.22
C TYR A 87 -23.23 6.32 14.66
N GLU A 88 -22.47 6.98 15.54
CA GLU A 88 -21.42 7.96 15.19
C GLU A 88 -20.37 7.41 14.22
N TYR A 89 -19.90 6.17 14.43
CA TYR A 89 -18.92 5.54 13.54
C TYR A 89 -19.49 5.32 12.13
N SER A 90 -20.67 4.69 12.03
CA SER A 90 -21.33 4.43 10.76
C SER A 90 -21.64 5.73 10.02
N LEU A 91 -22.07 6.77 10.74
CA LEU A 91 -22.36 8.09 10.19
C LEU A 91 -21.09 8.75 9.61
N SER A 92 -19.94 8.63 10.30
CA SER A 92 -18.67 9.19 9.86
C SER A 92 -18.14 8.57 8.55
N VAL A 93 -18.45 7.30 8.30
CA VAL A 93 -18.12 6.58 7.06
C VAL A 93 -19.19 6.82 5.99
N PHE A 94 -20.45 6.92 6.39
CA PHE A 94 -21.58 7.08 5.48
C PHE A 94 -21.57 8.41 4.73
N PHE A 95 -21.22 9.53 5.37
CA PHE A 95 -21.14 10.84 4.70
C PHE A 95 -20.19 10.87 3.49
N PRO A 96 -18.90 10.46 3.62
CA PRO A 96 -18.00 10.42 2.48
C PRO A 96 -18.39 9.35 1.45
N GLU A 97 -18.89 8.18 1.87
CA GLU A 97 -19.33 7.12 0.95
C GLU A 97 -20.57 7.50 0.12
N SER A 98 -21.53 8.20 0.73
CA SER A 98 -22.78 8.61 0.09
C SER A 98 -22.68 9.90 -0.71
N GLY A 99 -21.56 10.61 -0.62
CA GLY A 99 -21.38 11.95 -1.21
C GLY A 99 -22.28 13.03 -0.59
N LEU A 100 -22.89 12.76 0.57
CA LEU A 100 -23.69 13.74 1.29
C LEU A 100 -22.80 14.71 2.08
N ALA A 101 -22.92 16.00 1.79
CA ALA A 101 -22.38 17.03 2.66
C ALA A 101 -23.31 17.25 3.85
N LYS A 102 -22.77 17.51 5.05
CA LYS A 102 -23.56 17.82 6.26
C LYS A 102 -24.53 19.00 6.06
N GLU A 103 -24.25 19.88 5.11
CA GLU A 103 -25.04 21.06 4.76
C GLU A 103 -26.19 20.78 3.76
N LYS A 104 -26.21 19.59 3.13
CA LYS A 104 -27.19 19.20 2.10
C LYS A 104 -28.26 18.22 2.60
N VAL A 105 -28.41 18.06 3.91
CA VAL A 105 -29.44 17.17 4.46
C VAL A 105 -30.81 17.81 4.24
N PHE A 106 -31.69 17.10 3.53
CA PHE A 106 -33.06 17.57 3.27
C PHE A 106 -33.85 17.72 4.57
N THR A 107 -34.65 18.79 4.67
CA THR A 107 -35.58 18.95 5.80
C THR A 107 -36.74 17.95 5.68
N MET A 108 -37.46 17.74 6.78
CA MET A 108 -38.63 16.85 6.78
C MET A 108 -39.69 17.28 5.75
N GLN A 109 -39.89 18.60 5.59
CA GLN A 109 -40.80 19.15 4.60
C GLN A 109 -40.34 18.87 3.16
N ASP A 110 -39.03 19.02 2.89
CA ASP A 110 -38.45 18.74 1.57
C ASP A 110 -38.61 17.26 1.21
N LEU A 111 -38.38 16.36 2.18
CA LEU A 111 -38.53 14.91 1.99
C LEU A 111 -39.98 14.52 1.68
N LEU A 112 -40.96 15.08 2.40
CA LEU A 112 -42.39 14.82 2.15
C LEU A 112 -42.82 15.32 0.76
N GLN A 113 -42.29 16.46 0.32
CA GLN A 113 -42.54 16.99 -1.03
C GLN A 113 -41.89 16.12 -2.10
N LEU A 114 -40.67 15.62 -1.85
CA LEU A 114 -39.93 14.78 -2.80
C LEU A 114 -40.57 13.38 -2.98
N ILE A 115 -41.10 12.81 -1.89
CA ILE A 115 -41.82 11.52 -1.88
C ILE A 115 -43.26 11.68 -2.43
N LYS A 116 -43.68 12.92 -2.76
CA LYS A 116 -44.99 13.25 -3.34
C LYS A 116 -46.18 12.79 -2.47
N ILE A 117 -46.05 12.86 -1.15
CA ILE A 117 -47.19 12.59 -0.26
C ILE A 117 -48.14 13.79 -0.32
N ASN A 118 -49.40 13.53 -0.64
CA ASN A 118 -50.39 14.59 -0.80
C ASN A 118 -50.61 15.33 0.54
N PRO A 119 -50.45 16.67 0.61
CA PRO A 119 -50.68 17.46 1.82
C PRO A 119 -52.06 17.28 2.47
N THR A 120 -53.06 16.89 1.69
CA THR A 120 -54.42 16.66 2.19
C THR A 120 -54.65 15.26 2.77
N SER A 121 -53.73 14.33 2.54
CA SER A 121 -53.84 12.94 3.02
C SER A 121 -53.76 12.84 4.54
N SER A 122 -54.44 11.84 5.11
CA SER A 122 -54.33 11.51 6.54
C SER A 122 -52.90 11.19 6.94
N LEU A 123 -52.16 10.48 6.07
CA LEU A 123 -50.74 10.17 6.22
C LEU A 123 -49.88 11.42 6.36
N TYR A 124 -50.04 12.42 5.49
CA TYR A 124 -49.27 13.66 5.59
C TYR A 124 -49.53 14.41 6.91
N LYS A 125 -50.79 14.50 7.32
CA LYS A 125 -51.16 15.16 8.59
C LYS A 125 -50.60 14.43 9.81
N SER A 126 -50.58 13.10 9.79
CA SER A 126 -49.99 12.28 10.85
C SER A 126 -48.46 12.45 10.92
N LEU A 127 -47.78 12.40 9.76
CA LEU A 127 -46.33 12.60 9.65
C LEU A 127 -45.86 13.99 10.12
N VAL A 128 -46.65 15.05 9.85
CA VAL A 128 -46.33 16.42 10.28
C VAL A 128 -46.67 16.67 11.75
N SER A 129 -47.70 16.03 12.30
CA SER A 129 -48.12 16.24 13.70
C SER A 129 -47.40 15.35 14.72
N GLY A 130 -46.86 14.21 14.30
CA GLY A 130 -46.10 13.29 15.16
C GLY A 130 -44.63 13.68 15.39
N SER A 131 -44.13 14.74 14.73
CA SER A 131 -42.73 15.19 14.88
C SER A 131 -42.38 15.67 16.29
N ASP A 132 -43.38 16.07 17.08
CA ASP A 132 -43.15 16.80 18.35
C ASP A 132 -43.21 15.92 19.59
N LYS A 133 -43.64 14.64 19.50
CA LYS A 133 -44.06 13.90 20.71
C LYS A 133 -43.20 12.73 21.17
N GLU A 134 -42.33 12.11 20.35
CA GLU A 134 -41.58 10.94 20.85
C GLU A 134 -40.37 10.48 20.00
N ASN A 135 -39.69 11.40 19.32
CA ASN A 135 -38.74 11.03 18.26
C ASN A 135 -37.31 10.71 18.72
N GLN A 136 -37.15 9.64 19.50
CA GLN A 136 -35.82 9.05 19.74
C GLN A 136 -35.27 8.25 18.53
N LYS A 137 -36.09 7.94 17.50
CA LYS A 137 -35.73 6.91 16.48
C LYS A 137 -35.60 7.38 15.02
N GLY A 138 -35.62 8.69 14.74
CA GLY A 138 -35.44 9.21 13.37
C GLY A 138 -36.75 9.32 12.57
N PHE A 139 -36.77 10.16 11.52
CA PHE A 139 -37.93 10.34 10.66
C PHE A 139 -38.28 9.08 9.85
N LEU A 140 -37.27 8.31 9.45
CA LEU A 140 -37.45 7.03 8.74
C LEU A 140 -38.32 6.04 9.53
N MET A 141 -38.07 5.90 10.84
CA MET A 141 -38.83 4.99 11.69
C MET A 141 -40.29 5.46 11.86
N HIS A 142 -40.48 6.78 12.02
CA HIS A 142 -41.82 7.36 12.08
C HIS A 142 -42.60 7.12 10.79
N PHE A 143 -41.95 7.28 9.64
CA PHE A 143 -42.56 7.03 8.34
C PHE A 143 -43.01 5.56 8.15
N LEU A 144 -42.17 4.61 8.51
CA LEU A 144 -42.48 3.18 8.40
C LEU A 144 -43.63 2.76 9.34
N LYS A 145 -43.69 3.33 10.55
CA LYS A 145 -44.77 3.06 11.51
C LYS A 145 -46.12 3.50 10.95
N GLU A 146 -46.20 4.73 10.44
CA GLU A 146 -47.43 5.27 9.86
C GLU A 146 -47.90 4.49 8.61
N LEU A 147 -46.97 4.02 7.77
CA LEU A 147 -47.31 3.14 6.64
C LEU A 147 -47.90 1.80 7.12
N ALA A 148 -47.30 1.19 8.13
CA ALA A 148 -47.79 -0.08 8.67
C ALA A 148 -49.21 0.06 9.25
N GLU A 149 -49.48 1.13 10.00
CA GLU A 149 -50.81 1.43 10.57
C GLU A 149 -51.86 1.70 9.49
N TYR A 150 -51.48 2.40 8.41
CA TYR A 150 -52.37 2.67 7.28
C TYR A 150 -52.78 1.41 6.51
N HIS A 151 -51.88 0.43 6.38
CA HIS A 151 -52.19 -0.83 5.69
C HIS A 151 -53.10 -1.74 6.54
N GLN A 152 -52.91 -1.80 7.86
CA GLN A 152 -53.77 -2.60 8.73
C GLN A 152 -55.22 -2.10 8.76
N ALA A 153 -55.44 -0.80 8.62
CA ALA A 153 -56.78 -0.21 8.56
C ALA A 153 -57.55 -0.56 7.27
N LYS A 154 -56.89 -1.10 6.23
CA LYS A 154 -57.48 -1.29 4.89
C LYS A 154 -57.91 -2.73 4.59
N GLU A 155 -57.44 -3.72 5.35
CA GLU A 155 -57.74 -5.16 5.13
C GLU A 155 -59.13 -5.61 5.64
N SER A 156 -59.91 -4.76 6.32
CA SER A 156 -61.16 -5.17 6.97
C SER A 156 -62.43 -5.09 6.09
N CYS A 157 -62.32 -5.12 4.76
CA CYS A 157 -63.48 -5.01 3.87
C CYS A 157 -63.56 -6.14 2.84
N ASN A 158 -63.67 -7.39 3.30
CA ASN A 158 -64.03 -8.53 2.46
C ASN A 158 -65.55 -8.53 2.21
N MET A 159 -65.98 -8.20 0.99
CA MET A 159 -67.33 -8.45 0.49
C MET A 159 -67.32 -9.79 -0.26
N GLU A 160 -67.74 -10.86 0.41
CA GLU A 160 -67.98 -12.16 -0.23
C GLU A 160 -69.35 -12.17 -0.91
N THR A 161 -69.37 -12.16 -2.24
CA THR A 161 -70.55 -12.53 -3.03
C THR A 161 -70.55 -14.04 -3.28
N GLN A 162 -71.51 -14.74 -2.68
CA GLN A 162 -71.85 -16.12 -3.07
C GLN A 162 -72.63 -16.13 -4.37
N THR A 163 -72.24 -16.98 -5.33
CA THR A 163 -73.10 -17.36 -6.45
C THR A 163 -73.27 -18.86 -6.46
N SER A 164 -74.51 -19.28 -6.23
CA SER A 164 -75.01 -20.64 -6.24
C SER A 164 -74.72 -21.34 -7.57
N SER A 165 -74.14 -22.53 -7.45
CA SER A 165 -74.07 -23.59 -8.46
C SER A 165 -75.44 -23.85 -9.08
N THR A 166 -75.57 -23.78 -10.40
CA THR A 166 -76.19 -24.80 -11.27
C THR A 166 -75.96 -24.37 -12.74
N PHE A 167 -75.78 -25.36 -13.62
CA PHE A 167 -75.82 -25.35 -15.10
C PHE A 167 -74.48 -25.59 -15.83
N ASN A 168 -74.48 -26.71 -16.57
CA ASN A 168 -73.51 -27.21 -17.56
C ASN A 168 -72.16 -27.75 -17.06
N ARG A 169 -72.20 -28.89 -16.36
CA ARG A 169 -70.99 -29.72 -16.16
C ARG A 169 -70.54 -30.45 -17.44
N ASP A 170 -71.47 -30.89 -18.27
CA ASP A 170 -71.14 -31.75 -19.42
C ASP A 170 -70.48 -30.96 -20.57
N SER A 171 -70.88 -29.70 -20.80
CA SER A 171 -70.24 -28.81 -21.79
C SER A 171 -68.84 -28.35 -21.39
N LEU A 172 -68.55 -28.25 -20.09
CA LEU A 172 -67.23 -27.85 -19.61
C LEU A 172 -66.25 -29.01 -19.70
N ALA A 173 -66.68 -30.21 -19.33
CA ALA A 173 -65.86 -31.42 -19.41
C ALA A 173 -65.44 -31.72 -20.86
N GLU A 174 -66.37 -31.64 -21.82
CA GLU A 174 -66.04 -31.81 -23.25
C GLU A 174 -65.09 -30.71 -23.77
N LYS A 175 -65.29 -29.46 -23.35
CA LYS A 175 -64.39 -28.35 -23.74
C LYS A 175 -62.99 -28.53 -23.15
N LEU A 176 -62.89 -28.99 -21.91
CA LEU A 176 -61.60 -29.31 -21.28
C LEU A 176 -60.92 -30.50 -21.97
N GLN A 177 -61.68 -31.52 -22.34
CA GLN A 177 -61.14 -32.67 -23.06
C GLN A 177 -60.67 -32.32 -24.47
N LEU A 178 -61.38 -31.44 -25.17
CA LEU A 178 -60.99 -30.94 -26.49
C LEU A 178 -59.75 -30.03 -26.43
N ILE A 179 -59.58 -29.32 -25.31
CA ILE A 179 -58.33 -28.62 -24.98
C ILE A 179 -57.22 -29.65 -24.76
N ASP A 180 -57.44 -30.65 -23.91
CA ASP A 180 -56.44 -31.69 -23.61
C ASP A 180 -56.00 -32.44 -24.88
N ASP A 181 -56.92 -32.78 -25.78
CA ASP A 181 -56.63 -33.42 -27.07
C ASP A 181 -55.81 -32.50 -28.00
N GLN A 182 -56.14 -31.20 -28.07
CA GLN A 182 -55.33 -30.21 -28.82
C GLN A 182 -53.93 -30.05 -28.25
N PHE A 183 -53.76 -30.15 -26.92
CA PHE A 183 -52.45 -30.07 -26.27
C PHE A 183 -51.66 -31.37 -26.38
N ALA A 184 -52.33 -32.53 -26.48
CA ALA A 184 -51.70 -33.81 -26.75
C ALA A 184 -51.05 -33.86 -28.14
N ASP A 185 -51.69 -33.26 -29.15
CA ASP A 185 -51.12 -33.11 -30.50
C ASP A 185 -49.93 -32.13 -30.56
N ALA A 186 -49.79 -31.22 -29.59
CA ALA A 186 -48.66 -30.30 -29.45
C ALA A 186 -47.45 -30.93 -28.69
N TYR A 187 -47.62 -32.10 -28.07
CA TYR A 187 -46.59 -32.79 -27.32
C TYR A 187 -45.34 -33.17 -28.16
N PRO A 188 -45.48 -33.61 -29.43
CA PRO A 188 -44.34 -33.82 -30.33
C PRO A 188 -43.55 -32.53 -30.65
N GLN A 189 -44.20 -31.35 -30.66
CA GLN A 189 -43.48 -30.07 -30.75
C GLN A 189 -42.69 -29.81 -29.46
N ARG A 190 -43.23 -30.16 -28.28
CA ARG A 190 -42.54 -30.01 -26.99
C ARG A 190 -41.21 -30.77 -26.93
N ILE A 191 -41.18 -32.01 -27.44
CA ILE A 191 -39.95 -32.83 -27.53
C ILE A 191 -38.92 -32.17 -28.46
N LYS A 192 -39.35 -31.54 -29.57
CA LYS A 192 -38.45 -30.77 -30.44
C LYS A 192 -37.90 -29.53 -29.73
N PHE A 193 -38.71 -28.82 -28.94
CA PHE A 193 -38.25 -27.69 -28.12
C PHE A 193 -37.26 -28.11 -27.05
N GLU A 194 -37.49 -29.23 -26.34
CA GLU A 194 -36.54 -29.79 -25.37
C GLU A 194 -35.20 -30.15 -26.03
N SER A 195 -35.22 -30.74 -27.23
CA SER A 195 -33.99 -31.03 -27.98
C SER A 195 -33.23 -29.76 -28.40
N LEU A 196 -33.96 -28.68 -28.69
CA LEU A 196 -33.38 -27.39 -29.05
C LEU A 196 -32.78 -26.70 -27.81
N GLU A 197 -33.46 -26.80 -26.67
CA GLU A 197 -33.01 -26.26 -25.39
C GLU A 197 -31.74 -26.96 -24.89
N ILE A 198 -31.63 -28.28 -25.06
CA ILE A 198 -30.41 -29.04 -24.78
C ILE A 198 -29.26 -28.51 -25.65
N LYS A 199 -29.44 -28.37 -26.96
CA LYS A 199 -28.41 -27.83 -27.86
C LYS A 199 -28.01 -26.40 -27.51
N LEU A 200 -28.97 -25.54 -27.15
CA LEU A 200 -28.71 -24.17 -26.73
C LEU A 200 -27.84 -24.14 -25.46
N ASN A 201 -28.14 -25.00 -24.50
CA ASN A 201 -27.37 -25.13 -23.27
C ASN A 201 -25.96 -25.71 -23.52
N GLU A 202 -25.82 -26.64 -24.46
CA GLU A 202 -24.51 -27.15 -24.90
C GLU A 202 -23.66 -26.04 -25.52
N TYR A 203 -24.20 -25.25 -26.46
CA TYR A 203 -23.49 -24.11 -27.04
C TYR A 203 -23.15 -23.05 -26.00
N LYS A 204 -24.06 -22.76 -25.06
CA LYS A 204 -23.78 -21.85 -23.95
C LYS A 204 -22.59 -22.34 -23.11
N ARG A 205 -22.58 -23.63 -22.75
CA ARG A 205 -21.49 -24.24 -22.00
C ARG A 205 -20.17 -24.20 -22.77
N GLU A 206 -20.20 -24.49 -24.07
CA GLU A 206 -19.01 -24.46 -24.93
C GLU A 206 -18.41 -23.03 -25.03
N ILE A 207 -19.26 -22.01 -25.20
CA ILE A 207 -18.83 -20.60 -25.19
C ILE A 207 -18.24 -20.22 -23.81
N GLU A 208 -18.89 -20.62 -22.73
CA GLU A 208 -18.39 -20.36 -21.37
C GLU A 208 -17.04 -21.05 -21.12
N GLU A 209 -16.88 -22.29 -21.60
CA GLU A 209 -15.64 -23.05 -21.47
C GLU A 209 -14.52 -22.43 -22.31
N GLN A 210 -14.81 -22.02 -23.55
CA GLN A 210 -13.85 -21.32 -24.39
C GLN A 210 -13.41 -19.99 -23.75
N LEU A 211 -14.36 -19.19 -23.25
CA LEU A 211 -14.05 -17.93 -22.58
C LEU A 211 -13.18 -18.14 -21.33
N ARG A 212 -13.49 -19.18 -20.53
CA ARG A 212 -12.67 -19.56 -19.38
C ARG A 212 -11.27 -19.98 -19.80
N ALA A 213 -11.14 -20.79 -20.85
CA ALA A 213 -9.85 -21.23 -21.37
C ALA A 213 -9.00 -20.04 -21.85
N GLU A 214 -9.60 -19.13 -22.63
CA GLU A 214 -8.94 -17.90 -23.09
C GLU A 214 -8.50 -17.01 -21.92
N MET A 215 -9.36 -16.85 -20.91
CA MET A 215 -9.03 -16.05 -19.72
C MET A 215 -7.90 -16.69 -18.91
N CYS A 216 -7.92 -18.01 -18.72
CA CYS A 216 -6.85 -18.76 -18.07
C CYS A 216 -5.52 -18.61 -18.83
N GLN A 217 -5.55 -18.68 -20.16
CA GLN A 217 -4.37 -18.51 -21.01
C GLN A 217 -3.81 -17.08 -20.90
N LYS A 218 -4.67 -16.05 -20.99
CA LYS A 218 -4.26 -14.64 -20.84
C LYS A 218 -3.68 -14.38 -19.45
N LEU A 219 -4.31 -14.92 -18.41
CA LEU A 219 -3.82 -14.79 -17.04
C LEU A 219 -2.47 -15.49 -16.86
N LYS A 220 -2.28 -16.66 -17.45
CA LYS A 220 -1.01 -17.38 -17.43
C LYS A 220 0.10 -16.57 -18.12
N PHE A 221 -0.16 -16.06 -19.33
CA PHE A 221 0.79 -15.20 -20.04
C PHE A 221 1.15 -13.94 -19.24
N PHE A 222 0.16 -13.29 -18.62
CA PHE A 222 0.39 -12.13 -17.77
C PHE A 222 1.27 -12.47 -16.56
N LYS A 223 0.94 -13.56 -15.84
CA LYS A 223 1.74 -14.04 -14.71
C LYS A 223 3.17 -14.38 -15.12
N ASP A 224 3.35 -15.10 -16.22
CA ASP A 224 4.67 -15.50 -16.71
C ASP A 224 5.50 -14.27 -17.11
N THR A 225 4.86 -13.26 -17.73
CA THR A 225 5.50 -11.99 -18.09
C THR A 225 5.92 -11.19 -16.86
N GLU A 226 5.05 -11.06 -15.86
CA GLU A 226 5.36 -10.32 -14.64
C GLU A 226 6.46 -11.04 -13.83
N ILE A 227 6.41 -12.37 -13.75
CA ILE A 227 7.47 -13.18 -13.13
C ILE A 227 8.80 -12.99 -13.87
N ALA A 228 8.79 -13.00 -15.21
CA ALA A 228 10.00 -12.79 -16.01
C ALA A 228 10.58 -11.39 -15.77
N LYS A 229 9.73 -10.37 -15.68
CA LYS A 229 10.13 -8.99 -15.38
C LYS A 229 10.75 -8.87 -13.99
N ILE A 230 10.11 -9.41 -12.96
CA ILE A 230 10.65 -9.42 -11.58
C ILE A 230 11.99 -10.16 -11.53
N LYS A 231 12.11 -11.32 -12.19
CA LYS A 231 13.36 -12.08 -12.25
C LYS A 231 14.48 -11.29 -12.95
N MET A 232 14.16 -10.61 -14.05
CA MET A 232 15.11 -9.78 -14.78
C MET A 232 15.57 -8.58 -13.95
N GLU A 233 14.66 -7.88 -13.29
CA GLU A 233 14.97 -6.74 -12.40
C GLU A 233 15.83 -7.17 -11.22
N ALA A 234 15.50 -8.30 -10.58
CA ALA A 234 16.31 -8.87 -9.51
C ALA A 234 17.72 -9.24 -10.00
N LYS A 235 17.83 -9.93 -11.14
CA LYS A 235 19.14 -10.28 -11.74
C LYS A 235 19.97 -9.03 -12.01
N LYS A 236 19.38 -8.01 -12.63
CA LYS A 236 20.05 -6.74 -12.93
C LYS A 236 20.55 -6.04 -11.66
N LYS A 237 19.77 -6.08 -10.58
CA LYS A 237 20.16 -5.52 -9.28
C LYS A 237 21.37 -6.26 -8.71
N TYR A 238 21.32 -7.59 -8.66
CA TYR A 238 22.44 -8.40 -8.16
C TYR A 238 23.71 -8.23 -9.01
N GLU A 239 23.59 -8.15 -10.33
CA GLU A 239 24.72 -7.92 -11.23
C GLU A 239 25.35 -6.54 -11.01
N LYS A 240 24.54 -5.51 -10.74
CA LYS A 240 25.03 -4.18 -10.36
C LYS A 240 25.75 -4.21 -9.02
N GLU A 241 25.20 -4.89 -8.01
CA GLU A 241 25.84 -5.02 -6.69
C GLU A 241 27.16 -5.80 -6.78
N LEU A 242 27.19 -6.87 -7.58
CA LEU A 242 28.38 -7.67 -7.81
C LEU A 242 29.49 -6.89 -8.51
N THR A 243 29.16 -6.12 -9.55
CA THR A 243 30.13 -5.28 -10.27
C THR A 243 30.65 -4.15 -9.39
N MET A 244 29.82 -3.54 -8.55
CA MET A 244 30.25 -2.58 -7.54
C MET A 244 31.22 -3.21 -6.53
N PHE A 245 30.87 -4.37 -5.97
CA PHE A 245 31.72 -5.09 -5.03
C PHE A 245 33.07 -5.47 -5.64
N GLN A 246 33.08 -5.97 -6.88
CA GLN A 246 34.31 -6.31 -7.60
C GLN A 246 35.20 -5.09 -7.80
N ASN A 247 34.64 -3.95 -8.22
CA ASN A 247 35.39 -2.72 -8.42
C ASN A 247 35.97 -2.18 -7.10
N ASP A 248 35.19 -2.20 -6.02
CA ASP A 248 35.66 -1.75 -4.70
C ASP A 248 36.77 -2.66 -4.17
N PHE A 249 36.63 -3.98 -4.36
CA PHE A 249 37.66 -4.95 -4.01
C PHE A 249 38.94 -4.77 -4.84
N GLU A 250 38.81 -4.55 -6.15
CA GLU A 250 39.94 -4.30 -7.05
C GLU A 250 40.68 -3.02 -6.65
N LYS A 251 39.96 -1.93 -6.39
CA LYS A 251 40.55 -0.68 -5.88
C LYS A 251 41.28 -0.87 -4.55
N ALA A 252 40.69 -1.61 -3.62
CA ALA A 252 41.33 -1.89 -2.34
C ALA A 252 42.62 -2.73 -2.51
N CYS A 253 42.59 -3.73 -3.39
CA CYS A 253 43.76 -4.52 -3.74
C CYS A 253 44.84 -3.67 -4.42
N GLN A 254 44.45 -2.81 -5.36
CA GLN A 254 45.34 -1.91 -6.06
C GLN A 254 46.02 -0.93 -5.09
N ALA A 255 45.24 -0.26 -4.23
CA ALA A 255 45.78 0.67 -3.23
C ALA A 255 46.76 -0.03 -2.27
N LYS A 256 46.47 -1.27 -1.86
CA LYS A 256 47.37 -2.06 -1.03
C LYS A 256 48.66 -2.42 -1.77
N SER A 257 48.57 -2.81 -3.04
CA SER A 257 49.73 -3.10 -3.89
C SER A 257 50.62 -1.87 -4.06
N GLU A 258 50.03 -0.73 -4.41
CA GLU A 258 50.73 0.54 -4.58
C GLU A 258 51.41 0.99 -3.27
N ALA A 259 50.73 0.86 -2.13
CA ALA A 259 51.33 1.16 -0.83
C ALA A 259 52.53 0.25 -0.50
N LEU A 260 52.46 -1.03 -0.85
CA LEU A 260 53.58 -1.97 -0.68
C LEU A 260 54.75 -1.61 -1.61
N VAL A 261 54.49 -1.31 -2.88
CA VAL A 261 55.52 -0.90 -3.85
C VAL A 261 56.20 0.39 -3.41
N LEU A 262 55.44 1.38 -2.93
CA LEU A 262 56.00 2.63 -2.41
C LEU A 262 56.88 2.39 -1.19
N ARG A 263 56.44 1.51 -0.27
CA ARG A 263 57.23 1.12 0.90
C ARG A 263 58.52 0.41 0.50
N GLU A 264 58.44 -0.56 -0.40
CA GLU A 264 59.59 -1.30 -0.92
C GLU A 264 60.61 -0.36 -1.56
N LYS A 265 60.14 0.54 -2.43
CA LYS A 265 60.99 1.56 -3.07
C LYS A 265 61.70 2.43 -2.03
N SER A 266 60.99 2.93 -1.02
CA SER A 266 61.59 3.72 0.06
C SER A 266 62.65 2.93 0.84
N THR A 267 62.41 1.65 1.11
CA THR A 267 63.40 0.79 1.78
C THR A 267 64.63 0.51 0.91
N LEU A 268 64.44 0.27 -0.39
CA LEU A 268 65.53 0.06 -1.34
C LEU A 268 66.38 1.32 -1.49
N GLU A 269 65.77 2.50 -1.59
CA GLU A 269 66.50 3.78 -1.64
C GLU A 269 67.35 4.00 -0.38
N ARG A 270 66.85 3.63 0.80
CA ARG A 270 67.62 3.70 2.04
C ARG A 270 68.81 2.74 2.04
N ILE A 271 68.61 1.51 1.60
CA ILE A 271 69.68 0.51 1.49
C ILE A 271 70.75 0.98 0.51
N HIS A 272 70.34 1.46 -0.67
CA HIS A 272 71.26 2.00 -1.67
C HIS A 272 72.09 3.16 -1.13
N LYS A 273 71.46 4.14 -0.45
CA LYS A 273 72.18 5.26 0.18
C LYS A 273 73.19 4.78 1.23
N HIS A 274 72.82 3.77 2.03
CA HIS A 274 73.73 3.21 3.03
C HIS A 274 74.94 2.53 2.36
N GLN A 275 74.70 1.74 1.32
CA GLN A 275 75.76 1.09 0.53
C GLN A 275 76.69 2.12 -0.14
N GLU A 276 76.16 3.23 -0.66
CA GLU A 276 76.97 4.33 -1.20
C GLU A 276 77.86 4.99 -0.13
N ILE A 277 77.38 5.12 1.11
CA ILE A 277 78.18 5.67 2.21
C ILE A 277 79.27 4.68 2.61
N GLU A 278 78.92 3.42 2.82
CA GLU A 278 79.85 2.36 3.19
C GLU A 278 80.98 2.20 2.15
N THR A 279 80.64 2.22 0.86
CA THR A 279 81.64 2.15 -0.22
C THR A 279 82.59 3.35 -0.22
N LYS A 280 82.09 4.56 0.05
CA LYS A 280 82.93 5.77 0.20
C LYS A 280 83.83 5.68 1.43
N GLU A 281 83.34 5.18 2.55
CA GLU A 281 84.11 4.98 3.78
C GLU A 281 85.22 3.94 3.59
N ILE A 282 84.91 2.78 3.00
CA ILE A 282 85.90 1.74 2.67
C ILE A 282 86.97 2.30 1.73
N TYR A 283 86.58 3.07 0.72
CA TYR A 283 87.53 3.70 -0.19
C TYR A 283 88.45 4.69 0.55
N ALA A 284 87.89 5.55 1.42
CA ALA A 284 88.67 6.50 2.21
C ALA A 284 89.66 5.79 3.14
N GLN A 285 89.23 4.73 3.82
CA GLN A 285 90.10 3.89 4.65
C GLN A 285 91.23 3.25 3.84
N ARG A 286 90.92 2.71 2.66
CA ARG A 286 91.92 2.15 1.75
C ARG A 286 92.95 3.20 1.31
N GLN A 287 92.51 4.42 0.99
CA GLN A 287 93.42 5.51 0.62
C GLN A 287 94.32 5.94 1.78
N LEU A 288 93.79 5.96 3.01
CA LEU A 288 94.59 6.25 4.20
C LEU A 288 95.68 5.19 4.42
N LEU A 289 95.31 3.90 4.37
CA LEU A 289 96.26 2.79 4.50
C LEU A 289 97.36 2.83 3.44
N LEU A 290 97.02 3.19 2.19
CA LEU A 290 98.01 3.34 1.12
C LEU A 290 99.02 4.45 1.45
N LYS A 291 98.54 5.61 1.93
CA LYS A 291 99.43 6.71 2.35
C LYS A 291 100.34 6.31 3.50
N ASP A 292 99.83 5.59 4.50
CA ASP A 292 100.61 5.10 5.63
C ASP A 292 101.69 4.10 5.18
N MET A 293 101.34 3.20 4.24
CA MET A 293 102.30 2.25 3.67
C MET A 293 103.42 2.95 2.89
N ASP A 294 103.10 3.98 2.10
CA ASP A 294 104.10 4.76 1.37
C ASP A 294 105.00 5.56 2.32
N LEU A 295 104.44 6.11 3.41
CA LEU A 295 105.22 6.79 4.46
C LEU A 295 106.19 5.82 5.15
N LEU A 296 105.73 4.62 5.51
CA LEU A 296 106.56 3.58 6.11
C LEU A 296 107.68 3.15 5.17
N ARG A 297 107.38 2.95 3.88
CA ARG A 297 108.39 2.62 2.86
C ARG A 297 109.44 3.73 2.70
N GLY A 298 109.02 5.00 2.76
CA GLY A 298 109.94 6.14 2.75
C GLY A 298 110.89 6.13 3.95
N ARG A 299 110.36 5.90 5.16
CA ARG A 299 111.18 5.77 6.37
C ARG A 299 112.12 4.56 6.32
N GLU A 300 111.66 3.43 5.80
CA GLU A 300 112.48 2.24 5.62
C GLU A 300 113.65 2.52 4.66
N ALA A 301 113.40 3.22 3.55
CA ALA A 301 114.44 3.64 2.62
C ALA A 301 115.46 4.60 3.27
N GLU A 302 115.01 5.58 4.05
CA GLU A 302 115.89 6.48 4.81
C GLU A 302 116.74 5.72 5.84
N LEU A 303 116.14 4.79 6.58
CA LEU A 303 116.86 3.94 7.54
C LEU A 303 117.88 3.07 6.83
N LYS A 304 117.52 2.47 5.70
CA LYS A 304 118.43 1.67 4.88
C LYS A 304 119.62 2.50 4.40
N GLN A 305 119.37 3.71 3.89
CA GLN A 305 120.43 4.62 3.48
C GLN A 305 121.37 4.99 4.64
N ARG A 306 120.83 5.19 5.86
CA ARG A 306 121.64 5.44 7.05
C ARG A 306 122.50 4.22 7.40
N VAL A 307 121.93 3.02 7.38
CA VAL A 307 122.67 1.77 7.66
C VAL A 307 123.79 1.59 6.64
N GLU A 308 123.51 1.72 5.33
CA GLU A 308 124.53 1.65 4.28
C GLU A 308 125.63 2.70 4.50
N ALA A 309 125.27 3.95 4.85
CA ALA A 309 126.25 4.99 5.16
C ALA A 309 127.12 4.67 6.40
N PHE A 310 126.55 4.02 7.43
CA PHE A 310 127.31 3.52 8.57
C PHE A 310 128.23 2.35 8.19
N GLU A 311 127.83 1.48 7.27
CA GLU A 311 128.65 0.37 6.77
C GLU A 311 129.84 0.87 5.93
N PHE A 312 129.74 2.00 5.23
CA PHE A 312 130.85 2.63 4.49
C PHE A 312 131.80 3.49 5.35
N LEU A 313 131.45 3.78 6.60
CA LEU A 313 132.25 4.58 7.55
C LEU A 313 133.08 3.73 8.53
N ASN A 314 132.98 2.40 8.45
CA ASN A 314 133.86 1.41 9.11
C ASN A 314 134.73 0.70 8.07
#